data_AF-A0A0L8VPB9-F1
#
_entry.id   AF-A0A0L8VPB9-F1
#
_cell.length_a   1.000
_cell.length_b   1.000
_cell.length_c   1.000
_cell.angle_alpha   90.00
_cell.angle_beta   90.00
_cell.angle_gamma   90.00
#
_symmetry.space_group_name_H-M   'P 1'
#
loop_
_entity.id
_entity.type
_entity.pdbx_description
1 polymer ?
#
loop_
_entity_poly.entity_id
_entity_poly.type
_entity_poly.pdbx_seq_one_letter_code
_entity_poly.pdbx_strand_id
1 'polypeptide(L)'
;MEEVFRFYSNSRNIFIHKSLSLKPSTIDDPKSGYGLFVEPSKFKNDELKSETIQLLRIPKRCTFNINTLLALLGDEDEFSSKEEFQRTNDKIKIALREIMAHPNFSAFLTETNLLIIYFMIFQTIRSRYEIPENIQYYLENVLMSIEVETAMDSIENLATDYGHYPQIFGLRETLNLFKELFHDVLNLSDIKHLYSAIISRCLEIPERADTKSEEFTVHSTLVPIVDFANHEGTQKNAYFDIDPSNNDVLLLLDTKAVQSELTKPIEVFISYSPTEDLFSMLVTYGFTPDFRGNSQFWTVSFDRCFLRNYDGPDKTTNLRLFYKWMHINPVVPLVKYEHNGKTRWFLNDTTPEFDMLLLPFIPSIDDGKIARWAYDSTCHLMFTKIHCLINPEANEHALMIAENYRSLIKEKESNGDDFINLPPLAWSLRYKDTENDCVRQRHICSEDAVAVLKQEEMQDSTKTKSQFTSFFRKFLEFRRSKIIRPTSDSKVASILYQQELEIIADLAKAIDSSSTIFFSDLNVTLDTEPERLPPLRFLDDYIEISADKQEPSPICEDLSYYTPSRFTDFFQEEVSQYAAFFQDD
;
A
#
# COMPACT_ATOMS: atom_id res chain seq x y z
N MET A 1 0.95 -16.00 29.19
CA MET A 1 0.29 -14.71 28.92
C MET A 1 -0.19 -13.97 30.16
N GLU A 2 -0.79 -14.62 31.17
CA GLU A 2 -1.16 -13.92 32.42
C GLU A 2 0.05 -13.29 33.13
N GLU A 3 1.25 -13.89 32.99
CA GLU A 3 2.51 -13.34 33.50
C GLU A 3 2.89 -12.01 32.84
N VAL A 4 2.62 -11.83 31.53
CA VAL A 4 2.87 -10.56 30.82
C VAL A 4 2.01 -9.45 31.42
N PHE A 5 0.72 -9.74 31.61
CA PHE A 5 -0.20 -8.80 32.24
C PHE A 5 0.22 -8.45 33.68
N ARG A 6 0.71 -9.44 34.44
CA ARG A 6 1.21 -9.24 35.81
C ARG A 6 2.52 -8.44 35.85
N PHE A 7 3.46 -8.68 34.93
CA PHE A 7 4.70 -7.91 34.84
C PHE A 7 4.39 -6.42 34.69
N TYR A 8 3.54 -6.07 33.73
CA TYR A 8 3.15 -4.69 33.50
C TYR A 8 2.21 -4.10 34.57
N SER A 9 1.43 -4.93 35.25
CA SER A 9 0.65 -4.48 36.43
C SER A 9 1.57 -4.10 37.61
N ASN A 10 2.69 -4.79 37.75
CA ASN A 10 3.65 -4.61 38.85
C ASN A 10 4.72 -3.57 38.52
N SER A 11 4.97 -3.30 37.24
CA SER A 11 5.89 -2.26 36.79
C SER A 11 5.29 -0.89 37.12
N ARG A 12 6.10 -0.04 37.76
CA ARG A 12 5.61 1.24 38.29
C ARG A 12 5.34 2.20 37.13
N ASN A 13 4.05 2.37 36.82
CA ASN A 13 3.37 3.56 36.29
C ASN A 13 2.30 3.24 35.23
N ILE A 14 2.09 1.98 34.86
CA ILE A 14 0.94 1.60 34.03
C ILE A 14 -0.31 1.49 34.92
N PHE A 15 -1.37 2.18 34.54
CA PHE A 15 -2.69 1.98 35.16
C PHE A 15 -3.45 0.88 34.41
N ILE A 16 -3.95 -0.09 35.16
CA ILE A 16 -4.81 -1.16 34.66
C ILE A 16 -6.08 -1.19 35.49
N HIS A 17 -7.22 -1.04 34.84
CA HIS A 17 -8.50 -1.09 35.52
C HIS A 17 -8.77 -2.51 36.05
N LYS A 18 -9.28 -2.61 37.29
CA LYS A 18 -9.54 -3.89 38.00
C LYS A 18 -10.51 -4.85 37.30
N SER A 19 -11.32 -4.35 36.36
CA SER A 19 -12.23 -5.17 35.55
C SER A 19 -11.56 -5.83 34.36
N LEU A 20 -10.38 -5.33 33.96
CA LEU A 20 -9.68 -5.78 32.78
C LEU A 20 -8.92 -7.08 33.06
N SER A 21 -8.95 -7.98 32.10
CA SER A 21 -8.26 -9.28 32.15
C SER A 21 -7.84 -9.70 30.75
N LEU A 22 -6.77 -10.48 30.66
CA LEU A 22 -6.32 -11.08 29.41
C LEU A 22 -6.79 -12.54 29.36
N LYS A 23 -7.56 -12.92 28.34
CA LYS A 23 -8.13 -14.28 28.19
C LYS A 23 -8.03 -14.71 26.72
N PRO A 24 -8.16 -16.00 26.41
CA PRO A 24 -8.32 -16.45 25.02
C PRO A 24 -9.49 -15.72 24.37
N SER A 25 -9.30 -15.24 23.14
CA SER A 25 -10.29 -14.46 22.39
C SER A 25 -11.57 -15.27 22.10
N THR A 26 -12.69 -14.57 21.96
CA THR A 26 -13.99 -15.14 21.56
C THR A 26 -14.29 -15.07 20.07
N ILE A 27 -13.44 -14.39 19.28
CA ILE A 27 -13.53 -14.39 17.82
C ILE A 27 -13.39 -15.83 17.33
N ASP A 28 -14.32 -16.28 16.49
CA ASP A 28 -14.35 -17.61 15.85
C ASP A 28 -13.29 -17.73 14.72
N ASP A 29 -12.06 -17.31 15.04
CA ASP A 29 -10.85 -17.57 14.28
C ASP A 29 -9.89 -18.33 15.20
N PRO A 30 -9.44 -19.55 14.81
CA PRO A 30 -8.40 -20.28 15.53
C PRO A 30 -7.12 -19.47 15.84
N LYS A 31 -6.89 -18.34 15.16
CA LYS A 31 -5.74 -17.43 15.33
C LYS A 31 -6.01 -16.22 16.22
N SER A 32 -7.23 -16.00 16.68
CA SER A 32 -7.57 -14.82 17.48
C SER A 32 -6.86 -14.77 18.84
N GLY A 33 -6.20 -15.87 19.22
CA GLY A 33 -5.19 -15.89 20.27
C GLY A 33 -5.74 -15.41 21.60
N TYR A 34 -5.28 -14.24 22.04
CA TYR A 34 -5.70 -13.61 23.28
C TYR A 34 -6.39 -12.29 22.98
N GLY A 35 -7.40 -11.95 23.79
CA GLY A 35 -8.09 -10.67 23.77
C GLY A 35 -8.13 -10.05 25.16
N LEU A 36 -8.34 -8.73 25.21
CA LEU A 36 -8.66 -8.02 26.45
C LEU A 36 -10.15 -8.18 26.77
N PHE A 37 -10.48 -8.44 28.03
CA PHE A 37 -11.86 -8.62 28.49
C PHE A 37 -12.14 -7.74 29.70
N VAL A 38 -13.31 -7.10 29.70
CA VAL A 38 -13.84 -6.38 30.84
C VAL A 38 -14.93 -7.19 31.54
N GLU A 39 -14.94 -7.13 32.87
CA GLU A 39 -16.01 -7.68 33.70
C GLU A 39 -16.92 -6.54 34.18
N PRO A 40 -18.12 -6.35 33.58
CA PRO A 40 -18.97 -5.20 33.85
C PRO A 40 -19.38 -5.04 35.32
N SER A 41 -19.56 -6.17 36.03
CA SER A 41 -19.88 -6.21 37.46
C SER A 41 -18.82 -5.57 38.37
N LYS A 42 -17.61 -5.33 37.87
CA LYS A 42 -16.53 -4.68 38.62
C LYS A 42 -16.50 -3.16 38.44
N PHE A 43 -17.26 -2.58 37.51
CA PHE A 43 -17.37 -1.13 37.37
C PHE A 43 -18.17 -0.52 38.51
N LYS A 44 -17.78 0.67 38.95
CA LYS A 44 -18.52 1.44 39.94
C LYS A 44 -19.66 2.22 39.27
N ASN A 45 -20.69 2.56 40.04
CA ASN A 45 -21.87 3.27 39.53
C ASN A 45 -21.57 4.68 39.00
N ASP A 46 -20.52 5.33 39.48
CA ASP A 46 -20.03 6.62 38.97
C ASP A 46 -19.31 6.46 37.63
N GLU A 47 -18.51 5.41 37.45
CA GLU A 47 -17.87 5.07 36.17
C GLU A 47 -18.92 4.80 35.07
N LEU A 48 -19.99 4.08 35.41
CA LEU A 48 -21.10 3.79 34.48
C LEU A 48 -21.95 5.01 34.08
N LYS A 49 -21.77 6.16 34.76
CA LYS A 49 -22.43 7.43 34.40
C LYS A 49 -21.61 8.29 33.46
N SER A 50 -20.31 8.03 33.33
CA SER A 50 -19.44 8.68 32.36
C SER A 50 -19.75 8.20 30.95
N GLU A 51 -19.36 8.98 29.93
CA GLU A 51 -19.44 8.52 28.54
C GLU A 51 -18.43 7.39 28.29
N THR A 52 -17.23 7.51 28.86
CA THR A 52 -16.17 6.51 28.75
C THR A 52 -15.59 6.08 30.08
N ILE A 53 -14.98 4.89 30.07
CA ILE A 53 -14.24 4.31 31.19
C ILE A 53 -12.80 4.07 30.75
N GLN A 54 -11.84 4.64 31.49
CA GLN A 54 -10.42 4.40 31.25
C GLN A 54 -10.07 2.97 31.70
N LEU A 55 -9.73 2.10 30.74
CA LEU A 55 -9.31 0.72 30.99
C LEU A 55 -7.81 0.62 31.23
N LEU A 56 -7.03 1.34 30.42
CA LEU A 56 -5.57 1.38 30.51
C LEU A 56 -5.09 2.83 30.40
N ARG A 57 -3.96 3.12 31.07
CA ARG A 57 -3.11 4.27 30.77
C ARG A 57 -1.66 3.79 30.80
N ILE A 58 -1.02 3.86 29.64
CA ILE A 58 0.36 3.44 29.39
C ILE A 58 1.21 4.71 29.29
N PRO A 59 2.13 4.96 30.22
CA PRO A 59 3.03 6.10 30.12
C PRO A 59 3.83 6.07 28.83
N LYS A 60 4.08 7.23 28.21
CA LYS A 60 4.89 7.30 26.97
C LYS A 60 6.20 6.52 27.05
N ARG A 61 6.92 6.65 28.16
CA ARG A 61 8.20 5.93 28.38
C ARG A 61 8.09 4.41 28.39
N CYS A 62 6.88 3.86 28.50
CA CYS A 62 6.61 2.43 28.50
C CYS A 62 6.17 1.89 27.13
N THR A 63 6.03 2.75 26.11
CA THR A 63 5.78 2.35 24.72
C THR A 63 7.11 2.22 23.95
N PHE A 64 7.10 1.57 22.79
CA PHE A 64 8.28 1.39 21.96
C PHE A 64 8.08 1.98 20.56
N ASN A 65 8.60 3.19 20.37
CA ASN A 65 8.93 3.77 19.07
C ASN A 65 10.40 4.19 19.07
N ILE A 66 10.90 4.77 17.98
CA ILE A 66 12.33 5.13 17.88
C ILE A 66 12.74 6.10 19.00
N ASN A 67 11.90 7.07 19.33
CA ASN A 67 12.21 8.08 20.34
C ASN A 67 12.26 7.47 21.75
N THR A 68 11.30 6.61 22.11
CA THR A 68 11.26 6.00 23.43
C THR A 68 12.33 4.93 23.60
N LEU A 69 12.67 4.18 22.54
CA LEU A 69 13.81 3.26 22.56
C LEU A 69 15.13 3.98 22.79
N LEU A 70 15.37 5.10 22.09
CA LEU A 70 16.56 5.91 22.30
C LEU A 70 16.62 6.52 23.72
N ALA A 71 15.47 6.92 24.27
CA ALA A 71 15.39 7.42 25.64
C ALA A 71 15.75 6.33 26.67
N LEU A 72 15.20 5.12 26.54
CA LEU A 72 15.50 3.99 27.41
C LEU A 72 16.98 3.56 27.31
N LEU A 73 17.54 3.54 26.10
CA LEU A 73 18.95 3.23 25.89
C LEU A 73 19.90 4.32 26.40
N GLY A 74 19.42 5.57 26.50
CA GLY A 74 20.17 6.71 27.00
C GLY A 74 20.08 6.92 28.51
N ASP A 75 19.23 6.17 29.20
CA ASP A 75 19.06 6.24 30.65
C ASP A 75 20.03 5.26 31.35
N GLU A 76 21.00 5.80 32.09
CA GLU A 76 21.96 4.97 32.84
C GLU A 76 21.27 4.14 33.95
N ASP A 77 20.11 4.58 34.46
CA ASP A 77 19.37 3.91 35.53
C ASP A 77 18.64 2.63 35.06
N GLU A 78 18.50 2.43 33.75
CA GLU A 78 17.92 1.21 33.14
C GLU A 78 18.91 0.04 33.08
N PHE A 79 20.14 0.22 33.57
CA PHE A 79 21.21 -0.77 33.55
C PHE A 79 21.77 -1.04 34.95
N SER A 80 22.26 -2.25 35.17
CA SER A 80 22.87 -2.67 36.45
C SER A 80 24.14 -1.90 36.81
N SER A 81 24.85 -1.38 35.81
CA SER A 81 26.10 -0.63 35.99
C SER A 81 26.41 0.28 34.80
N LYS A 82 27.25 1.29 35.04
CA LYS A 82 27.74 2.20 34.01
C LYS A 82 28.56 1.49 32.93
N GLU A 83 29.32 0.47 33.32
CA GLU A 83 30.10 -0.36 32.42
C GLU A 83 29.20 -1.10 31.43
N GLU A 84 28.11 -1.73 31.90
CA GLU A 84 27.16 -2.42 31.03
C GLU A 84 26.38 -1.43 30.14
N PHE A 85 25.95 -0.28 30.68
CA PHE A 85 25.36 0.81 29.89
C PHE A 85 26.26 1.20 28.70
N GLN A 86 27.54 1.47 28.96
CA GLN A 86 28.49 1.87 27.91
C GLN A 86 28.73 0.74 26.91
N ARG A 87 28.94 -0.48 27.41
CA ARG A 87 29.24 -1.66 26.59
C ARG A 87 28.09 -2.02 25.65
N THR A 88 26.85 -1.99 26.13
CA THR A 88 25.66 -2.23 25.31
C THR A 88 25.47 -1.13 24.27
N ASN A 89 25.54 0.15 24.68
CA ASN A 89 25.37 1.27 23.77
C ASN A 89 26.44 1.29 22.67
N ASP A 90 27.69 0.97 22.97
CA ASP A 90 28.74 0.87 21.98
C ASP A 90 28.47 -0.25 20.98
N LYS A 91 27.99 -1.41 21.44
CA LYS A 91 27.64 -2.50 20.53
C LYS A 91 26.47 -2.17 19.61
N ILE A 92 25.43 -1.50 20.12
CA ILE A 92 24.29 -1.04 19.32
C ILE A 92 24.74 -0.01 18.28
N LYS A 93 25.56 0.97 18.67
CA LYS A 93 26.10 1.99 17.75
C LYS A 93 26.94 1.37 16.63
N ILE A 94 27.74 0.35 16.93
CA ILE A 94 28.52 -0.38 15.92
C ILE A 94 27.58 -1.09 14.94
N ALA A 95 26.59 -1.84 15.44
CA ALA A 95 25.63 -2.54 14.59
C ALA A 95 24.84 -1.58 13.69
N LEU A 96 24.33 -0.47 14.25
CA LEU A 96 23.63 0.55 13.47
C LEU A 96 24.53 1.18 12.41
N ARG A 97 25.80 1.47 12.72
CA ARG A 97 26.75 2.01 11.73
C ARG A 97 26.97 1.05 10.57
N GLU A 98 27.09 -0.24 10.84
CA GLU A 98 27.24 -1.28 9.82
C GLU A 98 26.00 -1.36 8.94
N ILE A 99 24.81 -1.33 9.53
CA ILE A 99 23.53 -1.35 8.82
C ILE A 99 23.34 -0.08 7.96
N MET A 100 23.61 1.09 8.51
CA MET A 100 23.47 2.37 7.80
C MET A 100 24.48 2.54 6.66
N ALA A 101 25.59 1.80 6.68
CA ALA A 101 26.57 1.78 5.59
C ALA A 101 26.13 0.91 4.39
N HIS A 102 25.01 0.18 4.50
CA HIS A 102 24.51 -0.66 3.42
C HIS A 102 24.02 0.20 2.23
N PRO A 103 24.42 -0.07 0.98
CA PRO A 103 24.15 0.80 -0.17
C PRO A 103 22.66 1.13 -0.39
N ASN A 104 21.79 0.16 -0.10
CA ASN A 104 20.35 0.30 -0.34
C ASN A 104 19.56 0.71 0.92
N PHE A 105 20.21 0.99 2.04
CA PHE A 105 19.51 1.23 3.31
C PHE A 105 18.52 2.40 3.25
N SER A 106 18.89 3.50 2.57
CA SER A 106 18.04 4.69 2.45
C SER A 106 16.71 4.42 1.74
N ALA A 107 16.67 3.48 0.79
CA ALA A 107 15.48 3.14 0.03
C ALA A 107 14.40 2.43 0.88
N PHE A 108 14.79 1.87 2.03
CA PHE A 108 13.91 1.11 2.93
C PHE A 108 13.74 1.80 4.29
N LEU A 109 14.17 3.05 4.41
CA LEU A 109 14.12 3.80 5.66
C LEU A 109 12.68 4.22 5.97
N THR A 110 12.03 3.47 6.85
CA THR A 110 10.74 3.83 7.47
C THR A 110 10.87 3.71 8.98
N GLU A 111 10.00 4.41 9.73
CA GLU A 111 10.00 4.31 11.20
C GLU A 111 9.77 2.87 11.66
N THR A 112 8.85 2.16 11.01
CA THR A 112 8.57 0.74 11.25
C THR A 112 9.78 -0.15 10.97
N ASN A 113 10.48 0.04 9.85
CA ASN A 113 11.67 -0.78 9.53
C ASN A 113 12.81 -0.50 10.51
N LEU A 114 12.98 0.76 10.94
CA LEU A 114 13.94 1.09 12.00
C LEU A 114 13.57 0.42 13.33
N LEU A 115 12.30 0.41 13.69
CA LEU A 115 11.83 -0.24 14.92
C LEU A 115 12.13 -1.74 14.89
N ILE A 116 11.86 -2.39 13.76
CA ILE A 116 12.19 -3.80 13.53
C ILE A 116 13.71 -4.03 13.63
N ILE A 117 14.53 -3.18 13.03
CA ILE A 117 15.99 -3.26 13.11
C ILE A 117 16.47 -3.19 14.56
N TYR A 118 15.94 -2.29 15.39
CA TYR A 118 16.30 -2.23 16.80
C TYR A 118 15.99 -3.54 17.54
N PHE A 119 14.80 -4.10 17.34
CA PHE A 119 14.44 -5.38 17.97
C PHE A 119 15.26 -6.57 17.42
N MET A 120 15.64 -6.56 16.14
CA MET A 120 16.59 -7.54 15.59
C MET A 120 17.98 -7.41 16.24
N ILE A 121 18.48 -6.18 16.42
CA ILE A 121 19.73 -5.93 17.16
C ILE A 121 19.62 -6.45 18.60
N PHE A 122 18.54 -6.14 19.31
CA PHE A 122 18.31 -6.63 20.67
C PHE A 122 18.30 -8.16 20.72
N GLN A 123 17.62 -8.81 19.78
CA GLN A 123 17.61 -10.27 19.66
C GLN A 123 19.01 -10.84 19.45
N THR A 124 19.85 -10.18 18.65
CA THR A 124 21.24 -10.60 18.43
C THR A 124 22.12 -10.46 19.69
N ILE A 125 21.92 -9.40 20.49
CA ILE A 125 22.85 -9.06 21.58
C ILE A 125 22.41 -9.54 22.97
N ARG A 126 21.12 -9.83 23.19
CA ARG A 126 20.55 -10.10 24.53
C ARG A 126 21.21 -11.24 25.32
N SER A 127 21.93 -12.14 24.64
CA SER A 127 22.66 -13.24 25.29
C SER A 127 23.99 -12.82 25.93
N ARG A 128 24.54 -11.65 25.57
CA ARG A 128 25.90 -11.22 25.96
C ARG A 128 25.99 -9.80 26.51
N TYR A 129 24.93 -9.02 26.35
CA TYR A 129 24.84 -7.61 26.71
C TYR A 129 23.55 -7.38 27.49
N GLU A 130 23.61 -6.52 28.49
CA GLU A 130 22.42 -6.09 29.24
C GLU A 130 21.59 -5.14 28.37
N ILE A 131 20.28 -5.38 28.27
CA ILE A 131 19.31 -4.51 27.60
C ILE A 131 18.25 -4.10 28.63
N PRO A 132 17.62 -2.91 28.51
CA PRO A 132 16.61 -2.45 29.48
C PRO A 132 15.53 -3.51 29.73
N GLU A 133 15.19 -3.75 31.00
CA GLU A 133 14.35 -4.88 31.43
C GLU A 133 13.01 -4.91 30.69
N ASN A 134 12.39 -3.74 30.51
CA ASN A 134 11.11 -3.62 29.81
C ASN A 134 11.20 -4.07 28.33
N ILE A 135 12.29 -3.68 27.64
CA ILE A 135 12.54 -4.08 26.24
C ILE A 135 12.78 -5.58 26.18
N GLN A 136 13.63 -6.11 27.05
CA GLN A 136 13.95 -7.54 27.09
C GLN A 136 12.71 -8.38 27.35
N TYR A 137 11.91 -7.98 28.35
CA TYR A 137 10.71 -8.71 28.73
C TYR A 137 9.71 -8.76 27.58
N TYR A 138 9.47 -7.63 26.90
CA TYR A 138 8.56 -7.57 25.76
C TYR A 138 9.07 -8.39 24.57
N LEU A 139 10.35 -8.29 24.23
CA LEU A 139 10.98 -9.08 23.17
C LEU A 139 10.80 -10.58 23.42
N GLU A 140 11.11 -11.04 24.63
CA GLU A 140 11.10 -12.47 24.95
C GLU A 140 9.69 -13.04 25.12
N ASN A 141 8.82 -12.34 25.85
CA ASN A 141 7.53 -12.89 26.29
C ASN A 141 6.36 -12.49 25.40
N VAL A 142 6.54 -11.52 24.49
CA VAL A 142 5.52 -11.09 23.54
C VAL A 142 5.99 -11.34 22.11
N LEU A 143 7.03 -10.63 21.66
CA LEU A 143 7.42 -10.64 20.25
C LEU A 143 7.96 -11.99 19.75
N MET A 144 8.75 -12.69 20.57
CA MET A 144 9.33 -14.00 20.20
C MET A 144 8.49 -15.20 20.66
N SER A 145 7.50 -14.98 21.52
CA SER A 145 6.71 -16.06 22.14
C SER A 145 5.33 -16.24 21.50
N ILE A 146 4.76 -15.20 20.90
CA ILE A 146 3.43 -15.28 20.31
C ILE A 146 3.57 -15.59 18.82
N GLU A 147 3.05 -16.74 18.41
CA GLU A 147 2.98 -17.12 17.01
C GLU A 147 2.06 -16.18 16.23
N VAL A 148 2.61 -15.54 15.21
CA VAL A 148 1.88 -14.77 14.19
C VAL A 148 2.40 -15.20 12.83
N GLU A 149 1.48 -15.49 11.92
CA GLU A 149 1.77 -15.77 10.52
C GLU A 149 1.18 -14.64 9.68
N THR A 150 2.04 -13.92 8.96
CA THR A 150 1.67 -12.85 8.01
C THR A 150 2.10 -13.24 6.59
N ALA A 151 1.97 -12.33 5.62
CA ALA A 151 2.50 -12.58 4.29
C ALA A 151 4.03 -12.74 4.26
N MET A 152 4.75 -12.21 5.27
CA MET A 152 6.22 -12.31 5.35
C MET A 152 6.69 -13.77 5.43
N ASP A 153 5.93 -14.62 6.10
CA ASP A 153 6.27 -16.02 6.32
C ASP A 153 6.35 -16.81 4.99
N SER A 154 5.49 -16.45 4.03
CA SER A 154 5.38 -17.08 2.71
C SER A 154 5.77 -16.17 1.53
N ILE A 155 6.49 -15.07 1.80
CA ILE A 155 6.68 -14.01 0.80
C ILE A 155 7.37 -14.47 -0.48
N GLU A 156 8.30 -15.43 -0.39
CA GLU A 156 9.02 -15.95 -1.55
C GLU A 156 8.07 -16.63 -2.55
N ASN A 157 7.08 -17.37 -2.05
CA ASN A 157 6.07 -18.02 -2.88
C ASN A 157 5.01 -17.00 -3.33
N LEU A 158 4.52 -16.16 -2.40
CA LEU A 158 3.55 -15.11 -2.72
C LEU A 158 4.06 -14.15 -3.79
N ALA A 159 5.35 -13.84 -3.82
CA ALA A 159 5.94 -12.98 -4.84
C ALA A 159 5.90 -13.59 -6.25
N THR A 160 5.73 -14.91 -6.40
CA THR A 160 5.53 -15.55 -7.71
C THR A 160 4.14 -15.23 -8.24
N ASP A 161 3.12 -15.31 -7.40
CA ASP A 161 1.72 -15.18 -7.79
C ASP A 161 1.24 -13.73 -7.72
N TYR A 162 1.63 -13.03 -6.66
CA TYR A 162 1.25 -11.66 -6.30
C TYR A 162 2.41 -10.68 -6.36
N GLY A 163 3.58 -11.06 -6.91
CA GLY A 163 4.69 -10.13 -7.03
C GLY A 163 4.24 -8.80 -7.61
N HIS A 164 3.38 -8.84 -8.63
CA HIS A 164 2.86 -7.64 -9.27
C HIS A 164 2.15 -6.63 -8.34
N TYR A 165 1.69 -7.05 -7.16
CA TYR A 165 1.18 -6.19 -6.11
C TYR A 165 2.35 -5.45 -5.43
N PRO A 166 2.34 -4.11 -5.42
CA PRO A 166 3.43 -3.33 -4.85
C PRO A 166 3.73 -3.62 -3.37
N GLN A 167 2.71 -3.92 -2.56
CA GLN A 167 2.90 -4.30 -1.15
C GLN A 167 3.72 -5.60 -1.01
N ILE A 168 3.42 -6.62 -1.83
CA ILE A 168 4.15 -7.90 -1.86
C ILE A 168 5.56 -7.71 -2.39
N PHE A 169 5.73 -6.85 -3.39
CA PHE A 169 7.06 -6.48 -3.86
C PHE A 169 7.89 -5.80 -2.77
N GLY A 170 7.38 -4.75 -2.15
CA GLY A 170 8.08 -4.03 -1.08
C GLY A 170 8.41 -4.93 0.11
N LEU A 171 7.51 -5.86 0.46
CA LEU A 171 7.73 -6.85 1.50
C LEU A 171 8.86 -7.83 1.16
N ARG A 172 8.91 -8.31 -0.10
CA ARG A 172 10.02 -9.15 -0.58
C ARG A 172 11.35 -8.42 -0.52
N GLU A 173 11.40 -7.17 -0.99
CA GLU A 173 12.63 -6.38 -0.97
C GLU A 173 13.08 -6.08 0.47
N THR A 174 12.14 -5.81 1.37
CA THR A 174 12.42 -5.65 2.81
C THR A 174 13.01 -6.92 3.41
N LEU A 175 12.48 -8.11 3.07
CA LEU A 175 13.06 -9.38 3.52
C LEU A 175 14.48 -9.59 2.97
N ASN A 176 14.73 -9.26 1.70
CA ASN A 176 16.06 -9.38 1.10
C ASN A 176 17.07 -8.51 1.85
N LEU A 177 16.72 -7.26 2.14
CA LEU A 177 17.55 -6.36 2.93
C LEU A 177 17.83 -6.93 4.32
N PHE A 178 16.80 -7.39 5.04
CA PHE A 178 17.00 -7.94 6.38
C PHE A 178 17.81 -9.25 6.38
N LYS A 179 17.68 -10.08 5.35
CA LYS A 179 18.59 -11.22 5.15
C LYS A 179 20.04 -10.74 5.00
N GLU A 180 20.30 -9.79 4.11
CA GLU A 180 21.65 -9.27 3.89
C GLU A 180 22.26 -8.71 5.18
N LEU A 181 21.47 -7.95 5.95
CA LEU A 181 21.92 -7.31 7.19
C LEU A 181 22.11 -8.28 8.38
N PHE A 182 21.29 -9.33 8.49
CA PHE A 182 21.22 -10.14 9.73
C PHE A 182 21.49 -11.64 9.55
N HIS A 183 21.67 -12.18 8.34
CA HIS A 183 21.80 -13.64 8.12
C HIS A 183 22.97 -14.29 8.88
N ASP A 184 24.04 -13.56 9.16
CA ASP A 184 25.20 -14.07 9.91
C ASP A 184 24.93 -14.19 11.42
N VAL A 185 23.89 -13.51 11.92
CA VAL A 185 23.63 -13.35 13.36
C VAL A 185 22.24 -13.82 13.80
N LEU A 186 21.28 -13.93 12.88
CA LEU A 186 19.92 -14.39 13.11
C LEU A 186 19.51 -15.41 12.04
N ASN A 187 18.74 -16.42 12.45
CA ASN A 187 18.14 -17.35 11.49
C ASN A 187 17.03 -16.65 10.71
N LEU A 188 16.81 -17.09 9.46
CA LEU A 188 15.73 -16.55 8.62
C LEU A 188 14.34 -16.67 9.27
N SER A 189 14.09 -17.74 10.03
CA SER A 189 12.84 -17.91 10.78
C SER A 189 12.63 -16.77 11.79
N ASP A 190 13.69 -16.37 12.49
CA ASP A 190 13.63 -15.35 13.53
C ASP A 190 13.45 -13.96 12.91
N ILE A 191 14.10 -13.71 11.76
CA ILE A 191 13.92 -12.48 10.98
C ILE A 191 12.46 -12.33 10.54
N LYS A 192 11.89 -13.38 9.92
CA LYS A 192 10.49 -13.39 9.48
C LYS A 192 9.52 -13.26 10.67
N HIS A 193 9.78 -13.99 11.75
CA HIS A 193 8.92 -13.97 12.94
C HIS A 193 8.92 -12.60 13.63
N LEU A 194 10.08 -11.98 13.86
CA LEU A 194 10.16 -10.65 14.45
C LEU A 194 9.46 -9.60 13.58
N TYR A 195 9.64 -9.68 12.26
CA TYR A 195 8.92 -8.82 11.33
C TYR A 195 7.40 -8.96 11.51
N SER A 196 6.90 -10.20 11.38
CA SER A 196 5.48 -10.55 11.54
C SER A 196 4.93 -10.12 12.90
N ALA A 197 5.69 -10.33 13.98
CA ALA A 197 5.26 -10.01 15.34
C ALA A 197 5.16 -8.51 15.59
N ILE A 198 6.08 -7.71 15.04
CA ILE A 198 6.10 -6.26 15.19
C ILE A 198 5.04 -5.61 14.29
N ILE A 199 4.98 -5.96 13.01
CA ILE A 199 4.07 -5.32 12.06
C ILE A 199 2.59 -5.54 12.43
N SER A 200 2.26 -6.71 12.97
CA SER A 200 0.90 -7.05 13.41
C SER A 200 0.45 -6.37 14.71
N ARG A 201 1.36 -5.72 15.44
CA ARG A 201 1.10 -5.08 16.74
C ARG A 201 1.39 -3.58 16.76
N CYS A 202 1.99 -3.07 15.71
CA CYS A 202 2.33 -1.67 15.60
C CYS A 202 1.06 -0.83 15.45
N LEU A 203 0.96 0.23 16.23
CA LEU A 203 -0.12 1.21 16.17
C LEU A 203 0.45 2.55 15.72
N GLU A 204 -0.33 3.28 14.93
CA GLU A 204 -0.06 4.68 14.60
C GLU A 204 -0.54 5.56 15.75
N ILE A 205 0.41 6.02 16.56
CA ILE A 205 0.13 6.80 17.77
C ILE A 205 0.42 8.28 17.50
N PRO A 206 -0.58 9.17 17.59
CA PRO A 206 -0.35 10.61 17.48
C PRO A 206 0.32 11.11 18.76
N GLU A 207 1.42 11.83 18.63
CA GLU A 207 2.12 12.48 19.74
C GLU A 207 2.11 13.99 19.54
N ARG A 208 1.87 14.72 20.61
CA ARG A 208 1.90 16.18 20.57
C ARG A 208 3.34 16.66 20.49
N ALA A 209 3.67 17.47 19.47
CA ALA A 209 5.04 17.93 19.22
C ALA A 209 5.58 18.83 20.35
N ASP A 210 4.72 19.69 20.92
CA ASP A 210 4.99 20.48 22.11
C ASP A 210 3.69 20.64 22.92
N THR A 211 3.81 20.70 24.24
CA THR A 211 2.74 21.01 25.21
C THR A 211 1.92 22.26 24.89
N LYS A 212 2.47 23.19 24.09
CA LYS A 212 1.82 24.41 23.64
C LYS A 212 1.39 24.41 22.17
N SER A 213 1.86 23.44 21.38
CA SER A 213 1.51 23.33 19.96
C SER A 213 0.18 22.59 19.78
N GLU A 214 -0.62 22.91 18.78
CA GLU A 214 -1.78 22.09 18.39
C GLU A 214 -1.39 21.01 17.36
N GLU A 215 -0.12 20.96 16.96
CA GLU A 215 0.40 20.01 15.98
C GLU A 215 0.71 18.66 16.62
N PHE A 216 0.27 17.61 15.93
CA PHE A 216 0.55 16.22 16.26
C PHE A 216 1.44 15.59 15.18
N THR A 217 2.36 14.75 15.60
CA THR A 217 3.15 13.87 14.73
C THR A 217 2.73 12.43 14.98
N VAL A 218 2.58 11.62 13.93
CA VAL A 218 2.19 10.22 14.07
C VAL A 218 3.43 9.35 14.08
N HIS A 219 3.50 8.42 15.03
CA HIS A 219 4.62 7.50 15.21
C HIS A 219 4.18 6.04 15.17
N SER A 220 4.91 5.21 14.41
CA SER A 220 4.76 3.75 14.47
C SER A 220 5.27 3.23 15.81
N THR A 221 4.36 2.77 16.67
CA THR A 221 4.61 2.49 18.09
C THR A 221 4.06 1.14 18.51
N LEU A 222 4.86 0.33 19.21
CA LEU A 222 4.37 -0.84 19.96
C LEU A 222 3.90 -0.38 21.34
N VAL A 223 2.66 -0.68 21.69
CA VAL A 223 2.05 -0.27 22.96
C VAL A 223 1.71 -1.51 23.77
N PRO A 224 2.55 -1.90 24.75
CA PRO A 224 2.33 -3.11 25.52
C PRO A 224 0.95 -3.14 26.18
N ILE A 225 0.34 -4.33 26.24
CA ILE A 225 -1.01 -4.61 26.73
C ILE A 225 -2.11 -4.15 25.77
N VAL A 226 -2.00 -2.95 25.21
CA VAL A 226 -2.99 -2.43 24.24
C VAL A 226 -2.97 -3.28 22.96
N ASP A 227 -1.81 -3.79 22.57
CA ASP A 227 -1.60 -4.73 21.46
C ASP A 227 -2.31 -6.09 21.58
N PHE A 228 -3.00 -6.36 22.70
CA PHE A 228 -3.92 -7.50 22.86
C PHE A 228 -5.39 -7.14 22.65
N ALA A 229 -5.73 -5.88 22.37
CA ALA A 229 -7.09 -5.51 21.98
C ALA A 229 -7.30 -5.90 20.52
N ASN A 230 -8.25 -6.80 20.25
CA ASN A 230 -8.50 -7.31 18.91
C ASN A 230 -9.24 -6.29 18.03
N HIS A 231 -9.15 -6.49 16.71
CA HIS A 231 -9.91 -5.72 15.73
C HIS A 231 -11.30 -6.32 15.50
N GLU A 232 -12.34 -5.49 15.57
CA GLU A 232 -13.67 -5.81 15.05
C GLU A 232 -14.41 -4.51 14.73
N GLY A 233 -14.70 -4.26 13.45
CA GLY A 233 -15.28 -3.00 12.99
C GLY A 233 -16.72 -2.79 13.46
N THR A 234 -17.53 -3.86 13.54
CA THR A 234 -18.97 -3.74 13.83
C THR A 234 -19.32 -3.77 15.31
N GLN A 235 -18.45 -4.39 16.11
CA GLN A 235 -18.60 -4.52 17.56
C GLN A 235 -17.57 -3.70 18.34
N LYS A 236 -16.90 -2.77 17.65
CA LYS A 236 -15.97 -1.82 18.27
C LYS A 236 -16.64 -1.17 19.48
N ASN A 237 -16.02 -1.36 20.63
CA ASN A 237 -16.53 -0.88 21.90
C ASN A 237 -15.49 -0.07 22.69
N ALA A 238 -14.25 -0.02 22.20
CA ALA A 238 -13.20 0.80 22.74
C ALA A 238 -12.43 1.52 21.63
N TYR A 239 -11.67 2.51 22.06
CA TYR A 239 -10.72 3.22 21.23
C TYR A 239 -9.51 3.62 22.08
N PHE A 240 -8.36 3.78 21.46
CA PHE A 240 -7.24 4.40 22.12
C PHE A 240 -7.26 5.91 21.90
N ASP A 241 -6.70 6.64 22.85
CA ASP A 241 -6.57 8.10 22.80
C ASP A 241 -5.25 8.50 23.47
N ILE A 242 -4.87 9.77 23.37
CA ILE A 242 -3.60 10.28 23.88
C ILE A 242 -3.88 11.41 24.86
N ASP A 243 -3.33 11.31 26.07
CA ASP A 243 -3.38 12.40 27.04
C ASP A 243 -2.44 13.53 26.57
N PRO A 244 -2.96 14.68 26.14
CA PRO A 244 -2.15 15.72 25.49
C PRO A 244 -1.21 16.44 26.46
N SER A 245 -1.32 16.19 27.77
CA SER A 245 -0.47 16.79 28.79
C SER A 245 0.86 16.05 28.96
N ASN A 246 0.90 14.76 28.66
CA ASN A 246 2.06 13.90 28.91
C ASN A 246 2.31 12.84 27.82
N ASN A 247 1.48 12.81 26.77
CA ASN A 247 1.51 11.84 25.68
C ASN A 247 1.35 10.38 26.16
N ASP A 248 0.68 10.15 27.30
CA ASP A 248 0.31 8.79 27.71
C ASP A 248 -0.74 8.20 26.76
N VAL A 249 -0.62 6.91 26.44
CA VAL A 249 -1.62 6.19 25.65
C VAL A 249 -2.73 5.70 26.57
N LEU A 250 -3.96 6.04 26.25
CA LEU A 250 -5.17 5.64 26.98
C LEU A 250 -5.92 4.58 26.17
N LEU A 251 -6.48 3.57 26.84
CA LEU A 251 -7.52 2.72 26.26
C LEU A 251 -8.85 3.04 26.93
N LEU A 252 -9.80 3.55 26.15
CA LEU A 252 -11.09 4.05 26.63
C LEU A 252 -12.21 3.14 26.12
N LEU A 253 -13.05 2.65 27.03
CA LEU A 253 -14.25 1.88 26.73
C LEU A 253 -15.46 2.80 26.60
N ASP A 254 -16.27 2.64 25.57
CA ASP A 254 -17.60 3.26 25.49
C ASP A 254 -18.52 2.60 26.52
N THR A 255 -19.00 3.39 27.47
CA THR A 255 -19.84 2.91 28.57
C THR A 255 -21.15 2.29 28.06
N LYS A 256 -21.66 2.72 26.90
CA LYS A 256 -22.86 2.13 26.29
C LYS A 256 -22.69 0.63 26.00
N ALA A 257 -21.47 0.18 25.71
CA ALA A 257 -21.20 -1.22 25.39
C ALA A 257 -21.40 -2.17 26.59
N VAL A 258 -21.31 -1.67 27.82
CA VAL A 258 -21.45 -2.47 29.05
C VAL A 258 -22.76 -2.21 29.80
N GLN A 259 -23.50 -1.16 29.44
CA GLN A 259 -24.75 -0.79 30.12
C GLN A 259 -25.87 -1.84 29.93
N SER A 260 -25.90 -2.53 28.79
CA SER A 260 -26.94 -3.53 28.48
C SER A 260 -26.62 -4.94 28.97
N GLU A 261 -25.36 -5.24 29.31
CA GLU A 261 -24.91 -6.58 29.73
C GLU A 261 -23.96 -6.45 30.91
N LEU A 262 -24.50 -6.50 32.13
CA LEU A 262 -23.74 -6.31 33.36
C LEU A 262 -23.15 -7.61 33.94
N THR A 263 -23.52 -8.77 33.38
CA THR A 263 -23.31 -10.06 34.04
C THR A 263 -22.23 -10.92 33.40
N LYS A 264 -21.93 -10.69 32.12
CA LYS A 264 -20.96 -11.48 31.36
C LYS A 264 -19.70 -10.65 31.05
N PRO A 265 -18.52 -11.28 31.01
CA PRO A 265 -17.33 -10.65 30.45
C PRO A 265 -17.58 -10.24 29.00
N ILE A 266 -17.08 -9.07 28.61
CA ILE A 266 -17.17 -8.53 27.25
C ILE A 266 -15.75 -8.36 26.73
N GLU A 267 -15.49 -8.86 25.51
CA GLU A 267 -14.21 -8.64 24.83
C GLU A 267 -14.10 -7.19 24.37
N VAL A 268 -12.91 -6.61 24.52
CA VAL A 268 -12.61 -5.24 24.14
C VAL A 268 -12.09 -5.24 22.70
N PHE A 269 -12.83 -4.56 21.82
CA PHE A 269 -12.52 -4.44 20.40
C PHE A 269 -12.22 -3.00 20.02
N ILE A 270 -11.13 -2.82 19.28
CA ILE A 270 -10.69 -1.55 18.68
C ILE A 270 -10.75 -1.62 17.15
N SER A 271 -10.57 -0.48 16.49
CA SER A 271 -10.35 -0.44 15.03
C SER A 271 -8.87 -0.31 14.75
N TYR A 272 -8.29 -1.22 13.98
CA TYR A 272 -6.90 -1.06 13.50
C TYR A 272 -6.82 -0.07 12.33
N SER A 273 -7.89 0.03 11.56
CA SER A 273 -8.03 0.93 10.42
C SER A 273 -9.46 1.47 10.37
N PRO A 274 -9.69 2.69 9.82
CA PRO A 274 -11.03 3.18 9.54
C PRO A 274 -11.76 2.35 8.47
N THR A 275 -11.03 1.62 7.62
CA THR A 275 -11.59 0.79 6.54
C THR A 275 -11.06 -0.64 6.57
N GLU A 276 -11.91 -1.61 6.23
CA GLU A 276 -11.56 -3.03 6.14
C GLU A 276 -11.02 -3.38 4.75
N ASP A 277 -9.78 -2.99 4.42
CA ASP A 277 -9.06 -3.52 3.25
C ASP A 277 -8.54 -4.94 3.55
N LEU A 278 -9.19 -5.95 2.99
CA LEU A 278 -8.92 -7.35 3.29
C LEU A 278 -7.52 -7.79 2.87
N PHE A 279 -6.98 -7.24 1.77
CA PHE A 279 -5.62 -7.59 1.33
C PHE A 279 -4.60 -7.06 2.33
N SER A 280 -4.72 -5.79 2.70
CA SER A 280 -3.85 -5.15 3.69
C SER A 280 -3.98 -5.80 5.07
N MET A 281 -5.19 -6.11 5.52
CA MET A 281 -5.43 -6.81 6.79
C MET A 281 -4.73 -8.17 6.83
N LEU A 282 -4.83 -8.94 5.75
CA LEU A 282 -4.24 -10.27 5.65
C LEU A 282 -2.71 -10.22 5.56
N VAL A 283 -2.17 -9.28 4.79
CA VAL A 283 -0.72 -9.10 4.63
C VAL A 283 -0.06 -8.64 5.93
N THR A 284 -0.72 -7.76 6.69
CA THR A 284 -0.17 -7.14 7.92
C THR A 284 -0.47 -7.95 9.18
N TYR A 285 -1.71 -8.40 9.37
CA TYR A 285 -2.17 -9.03 10.62
C TYR A 285 -2.44 -10.53 10.49
N GLY A 286 -2.47 -11.08 9.27
CA GLY A 286 -2.64 -12.53 9.06
C GLY A 286 -4.07 -13.04 9.16
N PHE A 287 -5.08 -12.16 9.15
CA PHE A 287 -6.50 -12.49 9.17
C PHE A 287 -7.33 -11.57 8.26
N THR A 288 -8.58 -11.96 7.97
CA THR A 288 -9.57 -11.14 7.27
C THR A 288 -10.84 -11.06 8.11
N PRO A 289 -11.39 -9.86 8.38
CA PRO A 289 -12.64 -9.74 9.13
C PRO A 289 -13.84 -10.33 8.38
N ASP A 290 -14.80 -10.87 9.12
CA ASP A 290 -16.09 -11.33 8.57
C ASP A 290 -16.90 -10.14 8.05
N PHE A 291 -17.60 -10.34 6.92
CA PHE A 291 -18.56 -9.34 6.46
C PHE A 291 -19.79 -9.29 7.39
N ARG A 292 -19.89 -8.22 8.19
CA ARG A 292 -20.98 -8.00 9.16
C ARG A 292 -21.73 -6.68 8.94
N GLY A 293 -21.77 -6.19 7.70
CA GLY A 293 -22.47 -4.97 7.31
C GLY A 293 -21.55 -3.76 7.11
N ASN A 294 -20.30 -3.82 7.56
CA ASN A 294 -19.28 -2.86 7.16
C ASN A 294 -18.81 -3.14 5.72
N SER A 295 -18.58 -2.07 4.96
CA SER A 295 -18.00 -2.19 3.63
C SER A 295 -16.57 -2.71 3.73
N GLN A 296 -16.26 -3.72 2.92
CA GLN A 296 -14.91 -4.30 2.83
C GLN A 296 -14.31 -3.97 1.48
N PHE A 297 -13.00 -3.80 1.43
CA PHE A 297 -12.30 -3.34 0.24
C PHE A 297 -11.27 -4.36 -0.22
N TRP A 298 -11.03 -4.35 -1.52
CA TRP A 298 -9.95 -5.10 -2.15
C TRP A 298 -9.46 -4.30 -3.34
N THR A 299 -8.16 -4.32 -3.61
CA THR A 299 -7.62 -3.72 -4.83
C THR A 299 -7.07 -4.80 -5.74
N VAL A 300 -7.57 -4.89 -6.97
CA VAL A 300 -7.06 -5.82 -7.97
C VAL A 300 -5.96 -5.14 -8.78
N SER A 301 -4.72 -5.58 -8.63
CA SER A 301 -3.62 -5.11 -9.48
C SER A 301 -3.55 -5.92 -10.77
N PHE A 302 -3.44 -5.25 -11.91
CA PHE A 302 -3.27 -5.93 -13.19
C PHE A 302 -1.86 -6.49 -13.34
N ASP A 303 -1.77 -7.78 -13.70
CA ASP A 303 -0.51 -8.45 -14.03
C ASP A 303 0.15 -7.76 -15.24
N ARG A 304 1.40 -7.33 -15.09
CA ARG A 304 2.16 -6.59 -16.12
C ARG A 304 2.27 -7.38 -17.43
N CYS A 305 2.44 -8.71 -17.34
CA CYS A 305 2.50 -9.57 -18.51
C CYS A 305 1.15 -9.65 -19.21
N PHE A 306 0.05 -9.64 -18.47
CA PHE A 306 -1.29 -9.57 -19.07
C PHE A 306 -1.49 -8.25 -19.80
N LEU A 307 -1.17 -7.11 -19.18
CA LEU A 307 -1.30 -5.79 -19.80
C LEU A 307 -0.47 -5.64 -21.07
N ARG A 308 0.77 -6.18 -21.06
CA ARG A 308 1.66 -6.15 -22.22
C ARG A 308 1.15 -7.00 -23.39
N ASN A 309 0.56 -8.16 -23.08
CA ASN A 309 0.12 -9.13 -24.08
C ASN A 309 -1.35 -8.97 -24.48
N TYR A 310 -2.09 -8.02 -23.88
CA TYR A 310 -3.48 -7.78 -24.20
C TYR A 310 -3.60 -6.99 -25.50
N ASP A 311 -4.22 -7.60 -26.51
CA ASP A 311 -4.65 -6.89 -27.71
C ASP A 311 -5.76 -5.90 -27.33
N GLY A 312 -5.40 -4.62 -27.15
CA GLY A 312 -6.32 -3.52 -26.79
C GLY A 312 -7.58 -3.45 -27.67
N PRO A 313 -8.60 -2.65 -27.28
CA PRO A 313 -9.82 -2.48 -28.06
C PRO A 313 -9.56 -2.12 -29.53
N ASP A 314 -8.55 -1.28 -29.74
CA ASP A 314 -8.10 -0.81 -31.06
C ASP A 314 -6.85 -1.56 -31.58
N LYS A 315 -6.42 -2.66 -30.93
CA LYS A 315 -5.25 -3.52 -31.26
C LYS A 315 -3.90 -2.81 -31.41
N THR A 316 -3.82 -1.53 -31.08
CA THR A 316 -2.63 -0.68 -31.26
C THR A 316 -2.02 -0.23 -29.94
N THR A 317 -2.72 -0.46 -28.82
CA THR A 317 -2.31 0.02 -27.50
C THR A 317 -1.72 -1.11 -26.67
N ASN A 318 -0.40 -1.10 -26.47
CA ASN A 318 0.22 -1.83 -25.37
C ASN A 318 -0.21 -1.15 -24.06
N LEU A 319 -1.16 -1.75 -23.35
CA LEU A 319 -1.77 -1.14 -22.15
C LEU A 319 -0.75 -0.93 -21.03
N ARG A 320 0.24 -1.82 -20.90
CA ARG A 320 1.32 -1.65 -19.92
C ARG A 320 2.10 -0.38 -20.21
N LEU A 321 2.46 -0.17 -21.47
CA LEU A 321 3.20 1.00 -21.91
C LEU A 321 2.37 2.28 -21.80
N PHE A 322 1.08 2.22 -22.13
CA PHE A 322 0.15 3.33 -21.98
C PHE A 322 0.07 3.82 -20.53
N TYR A 323 -0.24 2.93 -19.58
CA TYR A 323 -0.32 3.29 -18.16
C TYR A 323 1.00 3.82 -17.62
N LYS A 324 2.12 3.30 -18.13
CA LYS A 324 3.47 3.74 -17.76
C LYS A 324 3.76 5.19 -18.17
N TRP A 325 3.43 5.56 -19.40
CA TRP A 325 3.60 6.92 -19.91
C TRP A 325 2.63 7.91 -19.26
N MET A 326 1.40 7.48 -18.99
CA MET A 326 0.32 8.34 -18.49
C MET A 326 0.30 8.49 -16.96
N HIS A 327 1.24 7.85 -16.28
CA HIS A 327 1.35 7.81 -14.81
C HIS A 327 0.08 7.27 -14.13
N ILE A 328 -0.55 6.27 -14.73
CA ILE A 328 -1.79 5.67 -14.24
C ILE A 328 -1.48 4.37 -13.50
N ASN A 329 -2.00 4.22 -12.28
CA ASN A 329 -1.89 2.98 -11.52
C ASN A 329 -2.89 1.95 -12.08
N PRO A 330 -2.42 0.81 -12.65
CA PRO A 330 -3.30 -0.15 -13.31
C PRO A 330 -3.95 -1.09 -12.28
N VAL A 331 -4.74 -0.51 -11.39
CA VAL A 331 -5.44 -1.20 -10.31
C VAL A 331 -6.93 -0.89 -10.36
N VAL A 332 -7.75 -1.86 -9.93
CA VAL A 332 -9.19 -1.71 -9.83
C VAL A 332 -9.58 -1.78 -8.36
N PRO A 333 -10.05 -0.68 -7.75
CA PRO A 333 -10.64 -0.73 -6.43
C PRO A 333 -11.97 -1.49 -6.48
N LEU A 334 -12.18 -2.35 -5.49
CA LEU A 334 -13.39 -3.13 -5.31
C LEU A 334 -13.97 -2.85 -3.93
N VAL A 335 -15.29 -2.95 -3.85
CA VAL A 335 -16.04 -2.87 -2.59
C VAL A 335 -17.00 -4.05 -2.47
N LYS A 336 -16.97 -4.71 -1.32
CA LYS A 336 -17.96 -5.71 -0.91
C LYS A 336 -19.08 -5.00 -0.19
N TYR A 337 -20.30 -5.14 -0.70
CA TYR A 337 -21.46 -4.43 -0.19
C TYR A 337 -22.71 -5.32 -0.22
N GLU A 338 -23.62 -5.12 0.73
CA GLU A 338 -24.94 -5.77 0.73
C GLU A 338 -25.96 -4.91 -0.02
N HIS A 339 -26.47 -5.43 -1.13
CA HIS A 339 -27.53 -4.77 -1.89
C HIS A 339 -28.69 -5.73 -2.13
N ASN A 340 -29.91 -5.32 -1.77
CA ASN A 340 -31.12 -6.13 -1.87
C ASN A 340 -31.00 -7.53 -1.21
N GLY A 341 -30.40 -7.59 -0.01
CA GLY A 341 -30.22 -8.83 0.76
C GLY A 341 -29.19 -9.79 0.15
N LYS A 342 -28.32 -9.31 -0.74
CA LYS A 342 -27.21 -10.07 -1.31
C LYS A 342 -25.90 -9.32 -1.12
N THR A 343 -24.98 -9.94 -0.38
CA THR A 343 -23.58 -9.51 -0.29
C THR A 343 -22.82 -9.93 -1.53
N ARG A 344 -22.12 -9.00 -2.17
CA ARG A 344 -21.31 -9.27 -3.36
C ARG A 344 -20.26 -8.19 -3.59
N TRP A 345 -19.39 -8.40 -4.57
CA TRP A 345 -18.34 -7.46 -4.96
C TRP A 345 -18.79 -6.57 -6.12
N PHE A 346 -18.37 -5.32 -6.06
CA PHE A 346 -18.58 -4.28 -7.08
C PHE A 346 -17.26 -3.61 -7.42
N LEU A 347 -17.15 -3.10 -8.66
CA LEU A 347 -16.10 -2.20 -9.09
C LEU A 347 -16.38 -0.83 -8.46
N ASN A 348 -15.45 -0.31 -7.67
CA ASN A 348 -15.60 1.00 -7.07
C ASN A 348 -15.27 2.09 -8.09
N ASP A 349 -16.23 2.44 -8.94
CA ASP A 349 -16.07 3.45 -10.00
C ASP A 349 -16.38 4.89 -9.55
N THR A 350 -16.41 5.13 -8.23
CA THR A 350 -16.63 6.44 -7.63
C THR A 350 -15.33 7.24 -7.43
N THR A 351 -14.16 6.60 -7.58
CA THR A 351 -12.87 7.25 -7.35
C THR A 351 -12.32 7.94 -8.61
N PRO A 352 -11.61 9.08 -8.49
CA PRO A 352 -11.02 9.77 -9.64
C PRO A 352 -10.02 8.91 -10.45
N GLU A 353 -9.32 7.98 -9.78
CA GLU A 353 -8.35 7.10 -10.40
C GLU A 353 -9.02 6.06 -11.32
N PHE A 354 -10.29 5.71 -11.04
CA PHE A 354 -11.05 4.85 -11.92
C PHE A 354 -11.28 5.52 -13.29
N ASP A 355 -11.56 6.82 -13.33
CA ASP A 355 -11.68 7.57 -14.59
C ASP A 355 -10.38 7.50 -15.40
N MET A 356 -9.23 7.64 -14.74
CA MET A 356 -7.92 7.51 -15.39
C MET A 356 -7.70 6.11 -15.96
N LEU A 357 -8.12 5.06 -15.23
CA LEU A 357 -8.03 3.68 -15.70
C LEU A 357 -8.86 3.43 -16.97
N LEU A 358 -9.94 4.19 -17.18
CA LEU A 358 -10.81 4.04 -18.35
C LEU A 358 -10.26 4.69 -19.63
N LEU A 359 -9.25 5.56 -19.54
CA LEU A 359 -8.71 6.31 -20.67
C LEU A 359 -8.37 5.47 -21.92
N PRO A 360 -7.71 4.29 -21.84
CA PRO A 360 -7.39 3.51 -23.02
C PRO A 360 -8.60 2.77 -23.63
N PHE A 361 -9.77 2.84 -22.99
CA PHE A 361 -11.03 2.22 -23.42
C PHE A 361 -12.02 3.22 -24.01
N ILE A 362 -11.61 4.48 -24.19
CA ILE A 362 -12.43 5.48 -24.88
C ILE A 362 -12.64 5.05 -26.33
N PRO A 363 -13.88 5.04 -26.85
CA PRO A 363 -14.15 4.66 -28.22
C PRO A 363 -13.54 5.64 -29.23
N SER A 364 -13.22 5.10 -30.41
CA SER A 364 -12.87 5.88 -31.59
C SER A 364 -13.98 6.84 -32.03
N ILE A 365 -13.59 7.98 -32.60
CA ILE A 365 -14.50 9.06 -33.03
C ILE A 365 -15.33 8.66 -34.27
N ASP A 366 -14.75 7.88 -35.20
CA ASP A 366 -15.36 7.58 -36.51
C ASP A 366 -15.59 6.06 -36.74
N ASP A 367 -16.51 5.45 -36.00
CA ASP A 367 -16.94 4.04 -36.18
C ASP A 367 -15.79 3.01 -36.28
N GLY A 368 -14.67 3.22 -35.55
CA GLY A 368 -13.54 2.29 -35.54
C GLY A 368 -12.45 2.53 -36.59
N LYS A 369 -12.53 3.58 -37.42
CA LYS A 369 -11.52 3.84 -38.46
C LYS A 369 -10.23 4.44 -37.91
N ILE A 370 -10.32 5.23 -36.85
CA ILE A 370 -9.23 6.03 -36.31
C ILE A 370 -9.21 5.79 -34.80
N ALA A 371 -8.15 5.14 -34.30
CA ALA A 371 -7.95 4.91 -32.87
C ALA A 371 -7.98 6.23 -32.10
N ARG A 372 -8.56 6.20 -30.90
CA ARG A 372 -8.68 7.38 -30.03
C ARG A 372 -7.30 7.88 -29.58
N TRP A 373 -6.43 6.93 -29.24
CA TRP A 373 -5.06 7.16 -28.85
C TRP A 373 -4.10 6.78 -29.98
N ALA A 374 -3.08 7.60 -30.20
CA ALA A 374 -2.02 7.33 -31.15
C ALA A 374 -0.68 7.27 -30.41
N TYR A 375 0.04 6.16 -30.55
CA TYR A 375 1.41 6.03 -30.08
C TYR A 375 2.39 6.45 -31.18
N ASP A 376 3.35 7.31 -30.82
CA ASP A 376 4.46 7.68 -31.69
C ASP A 376 5.70 6.84 -31.40
N SER A 377 5.92 5.78 -32.19
CA SER A 377 7.13 4.95 -32.11
C SER A 377 8.42 5.72 -32.45
N THR A 378 8.29 6.93 -33.01
CA THR A 378 9.38 7.85 -33.33
C THR A 378 9.42 9.07 -32.40
N CYS A 379 8.77 9.01 -31.23
CA CYS A 379 8.67 10.14 -30.29
C CYS A 379 10.03 10.74 -29.87
N HIS A 380 11.12 9.98 -29.90
CA HIS A 380 12.49 10.52 -29.72
C HIS A 380 12.80 11.71 -30.66
N LEU A 381 12.22 11.75 -31.87
CA LEU A 381 12.34 12.87 -32.80
C LEU A 381 11.51 14.08 -32.36
N MET A 382 10.35 13.88 -31.73
CA MET A 382 9.58 14.95 -31.07
C MET A 382 10.40 15.59 -29.95
N PHE A 383 10.94 14.77 -29.04
CA PHE A 383 11.81 15.22 -27.95
C PHE A 383 13.00 16.03 -28.49
N THR A 384 13.67 15.51 -29.51
CA THR A 384 14.80 16.20 -30.16
C THR A 384 14.39 17.54 -30.76
N LYS A 385 13.25 17.59 -31.44
CA LYS A 385 12.78 18.81 -32.08
C LYS A 385 12.42 19.89 -31.06
N ILE A 386 11.79 19.52 -29.95
CA ILE A 386 11.50 20.45 -28.85
C ILE A 386 12.81 20.92 -28.20
N HIS A 387 13.72 19.99 -27.90
CA HIS A 387 15.05 20.30 -27.36
C HIS A 387 15.77 21.34 -28.23
N CYS A 388 15.92 21.08 -29.53
CA CYS A 388 16.64 21.96 -30.46
C CYS A 388 15.94 23.31 -30.71
N LEU A 389 14.63 23.42 -30.45
CA LEU A 389 13.91 24.69 -30.48
C LEU A 389 14.17 25.54 -29.23
N ILE A 390 14.36 24.88 -28.09
CA ILE A 390 14.62 25.54 -26.80
C ILE A 390 16.10 25.90 -26.65
N ASN A 391 17.00 25.04 -27.16
CA ASN A 391 18.45 25.22 -27.17
C ASN A 391 18.95 25.29 -28.64
N PRO A 392 18.87 26.45 -29.32
CA PRO A 392 19.19 26.55 -30.75
C PRO A 392 20.63 26.14 -31.10
N GLU A 393 21.58 26.29 -30.18
CA GLU A 393 22.97 25.84 -30.30
C GLU A 393 23.11 24.32 -30.41
N ALA A 394 22.15 23.56 -29.88
CA ALA A 394 22.15 22.10 -29.92
C ALA A 394 21.80 21.54 -31.32
N ASN A 395 21.34 22.38 -32.26
CA ASN A 395 20.98 21.99 -33.62
C ASN A 395 22.12 21.29 -34.38
N GLU A 396 23.38 21.70 -34.15
CA GLU A 396 24.55 21.06 -34.78
C GLU A 396 24.74 19.60 -34.34
N HIS A 397 24.16 19.23 -33.19
CA HIS A 397 24.24 17.90 -32.59
C HIS A 397 22.93 17.12 -32.63
N ALA A 398 21.93 17.58 -33.40
CA ALA A 398 20.57 17.04 -33.36
C ALA A 398 20.47 15.52 -33.61
N LEU A 399 21.31 14.95 -34.47
CA LEU A 399 21.35 13.49 -34.70
C LEU A 399 21.84 12.71 -33.47
N MET A 400 22.83 13.24 -32.77
CA MET A 400 23.33 12.63 -31.53
C MET A 400 22.28 12.72 -30.42
N ILE A 401 21.61 13.87 -30.30
CA ILE A 401 20.52 14.10 -29.34
C ILE A 401 19.36 13.13 -29.62
N ALA A 402 19.00 12.92 -30.88
CA ALA A 402 17.97 11.96 -31.27
C ALA A 402 18.31 10.53 -30.86
N GLU A 403 19.56 10.10 -31.01
CA GLU A 403 19.99 8.77 -30.58
C GLU A 403 20.04 8.64 -29.05
N ASN A 404 20.40 9.71 -28.34
CA ASN A 404 20.36 9.75 -26.88
C ASN A 404 18.92 9.62 -26.36
N TYR A 405 17.97 10.40 -26.90
CA TYR A 405 16.56 10.26 -26.53
C TYR A 405 15.99 8.91 -26.92
N ARG A 406 16.36 8.37 -28.09
CA ARG A 406 15.95 7.02 -28.50
C ARG A 406 16.41 5.98 -27.49
N SER A 407 17.67 6.05 -27.05
CA SER A 407 18.24 5.13 -26.07
C SER A 407 17.56 5.27 -24.71
N LEU A 408 17.39 6.50 -24.22
CA LEU A 408 16.71 6.80 -22.96
C LEU A 408 15.26 6.30 -22.95
N ILE A 409 14.50 6.60 -24.01
CA ILE A 409 13.11 6.15 -24.12
C ILE A 409 13.05 4.63 -24.15
N LYS A 410 13.89 3.98 -24.96
CA LYS A 410 13.91 2.50 -25.02
C LYS A 410 14.24 1.88 -23.67
N GLU A 411 15.22 2.42 -22.95
CA GLU A 411 15.57 2.00 -21.60
C GLU A 411 14.39 2.15 -20.65
N LYS A 412 13.79 3.34 -20.61
CA LYS A 412 12.65 3.66 -19.73
C LYS A 412 11.41 2.86 -20.10
N GLU A 413 11.14 2.57 -21.36
CA GLU A 413 9.99 1.72 -21.74
C GLU A 413 10.20 0.25 -21.37
N SER A 414 11.43 -0.26 -21.47
CA SER A 414 11.77 -1.68 -21.23
C SER A 414 12.11 -2.04 -19.78
N ASN A 415 12.36 -1.05 -18.92
CA ASN A 415 12.57 -1.31 -17.51
C ASN A 415 11.26 -1.73 -16.79
N GLY A 416 11.40 -2.26 -15.58
CA GLY A 416 10.31 -2.78 -14.76
C GLY A 416 9.58 -1.72 -13.94
N ASP A 417 9.93 -0.45 -14.09
CA ASP A 417 9.25 0.65 -13.41
C ASP A 417 7.84 0.79 -13.90
N ASP A 418 6.95 1.15 -12.98
CA ASP A 418 5.56 1.35 -13.34
C ASP A 418 5.33 2.67 -14.06
N PHE A 419 6.29 3.61 -14.05
CA PHE A 419 6.20 4.92 -14.71
C PHE A 419 7.43 5.30 -15.52
N ILE A 420 7.24 6.27 -16.42
CA ILE A 420 8.31 6.94 -17.17
C ILE A 420 8.36 8.40 -16.74
N ASN A 421 9.45 8.84 -16.10
CA ASN A 421 9.63 10.24 -15.71
C ASN A 421 10.10 11.11 -16.89
N LEU A 422 9.31 11.16 -17.96
CA LEU A 422 9.50 12.00 -19.14
C LEU A 422 8.16 12.66 -19.51
N PRO A 423 8.16 13.82 -20.18
CA PRO A 423 6.95 14.39 -20.78
C PRO A 423 6.18 13.37 -21.62
N PRO A 424 4.83 13.30 -21.55
CA PRO A 424 4.01 12.27 -22.21
C PRO A 424 3.87 12.47 -23.74
N LEU A 425 4.98 12.76 -24.42
CA LEU A 425 5.04 13.06 -25.86
C LEU A 425 4.98 11.81 -26.74
N ALA A 426 4.89 10.61 -26.15
CA ALA A 426 4.75 9.37 -26.90
C ALA A 426 3.28 9.05 -27.24
N TRP A 427 2.32 9.67 -26.56
CA TRP A 427 0.90 9.40 -26.73
C TRP A 427 0.13 10.68 -27.03
N SER A 428 -0.71 10.62 -28.06
CA SER A 428 -1.62 11.71 -28.37
C SER A 428 -3.07 11.27 -28.30
N LEU A 429 -3.91 12.09 -27.71
CA LEU A 429 -5.35 11.92 -27.64
C LEU A 429 -6.01 12.66 -28.80
N ARG A 430 -6.86 11.96 -29.56
CA ARG A 430 -7.79 12.58 -30.50
C ARG A 430 -9.10 12.88 -29.80
N TYR A 431 -9.66 14.05 -30.00
CA TYR A 431 -10.95 14.44 -29.43
C TYR A 431 -11.70 15.38 -30.37
N LYS A 432 -13.02 15.44 -30.20
CA LYS A 432 -13.87 16.37 -30.93
C LYS A 432 -13.85 17.72 -30.22
N ASP A 433 -13.32 18.73 -30.88
CA ASP A 433 -13.40 20.12 -30.45
C ASP A 433 -14.82 20.64 -30.72
N THR A 434 -15.58 20.83 -29.64
CA THR A 434 -16.99 21.26 -29.71
C THR A 434 -17.13 22.72 -30.13
N GLU A 435 -16.12 23.56 -29.93
CA GLU A 435 -16.17 24.97 -30.33
C GLU A 435 -15.99 25.13 -31.83
N ASN A 436 -15.13 24.31 -32.44
CA ASN A 436 -14.77 24.42 -33.85
C ASN A 436 -15.33 23.29 -34.74
N ASP A 437 -16.09 22.36 -34.15
CA ASP A 437 -16.68 21.17 -34.79
C ASP A 437 -15.66 20.39 -35.65
N CYS A 438 -14.45 20.21 -35.11
CA CYS A 438 -13.36 19.51 -35.78
C CYS A 438 -12.73 18.46 -34.87
N VAL A 439 -12.05 17.47 -35.46
CA VAL A 439 -11.24 16.52 -34.70
C VAL A 439 -9.86 17.13 -34.53
N ARG A 440 -9.41 17.23 -33.28
CA ARG A 440 -8.05 17.65 -32.94
C ARG A 440 -7.28 16.53 -32.26
N GLN A 441 -5.97 16.64 -32.27
CA GLN A 441 -5.05 15.72 -31.62
C GLN A 441 -4.02 16.48 -30.77
N ARG A 442 -3.71 15.99 -29.56
CA ARG A 442 -2.79 16.65 -28.62
C ARG A 442 -2.04 15.63 -27.75
N HIS A 443 -0.78 15.91 -27.38
CA HIS A 443 -0.11 15.21 -26.27
C HIS A 443 -0.64 15.74 -24.94
N ILE A 444 -1.14 14.85 -24.10
CA ILE A 444 -1.93 15.21 -22.92
C ILE A 444 -1.56 14.31 -21.74
N CYS A 445 -1.55 14.85 -20.52
CA CYS A 445 -1.41 14.03 -19.32
C CYS A 445 -2.74 13.34 -18.96
N SER A 446 -2.71 12.42 -18.00
CA SER A 446 -3.90 11.65 -17.62
C SER A 446 -4.99 12.50 -16.98
N GLU A 447 -4.63 13.50 -16.18
CA GLU A 447 -5.56 14.42 -15.53
C GLU A 447 -6.38 15.21 -16.57
N ASP A 448 -5.69 15.79 -17.55
CA ASP A 448 -6.33 16.55 -18.63
C ASP A 448 -7.13 15.64 -19.57
N ALA A 449 -6.67 14.40 -19.79
CA ALA A 449 -7.41 13.42 -20.59
C ALA A 449 -8.73 12.99 -19.94
N VAL A 450 -8.81 12.96 -18.60
CA VAL A 450 -10.06 12.68 -17.87
C VAL A 450 -11.10 13.77 -18.13
N ALA A 451 -10.69 15.03 -18.34
CA ALA A 451 -11.63 16.08 -18.70
C ALA A 451 -12.33 15.79 -20.04
N VAL A 452 -11.60 15.20 -20.99
CA VAL A 452 -12.18 14.75 -22.28
C VAL A 452 -13.16 13.60 -22.07
N LEU A 453 -12.81 12.61 -21.24
CA LEU A 453 -13.70 11.50 -20.88
C LEU A 453 -15.01 12.01 -20.26
N LYS A 454 -14.95 13.03 -19.38
CA LYS A 454 -16.12 13.63 -18.72
C LYS A 454 -17.03 14.42 -19.65
N GLN A 455 -16.50 14.86 -20.80
CA GLN A 455 -17.25 15.58 -21.82
C GLN A 455 -17.88 14.64 -22.87
N GLU A 456 -17.66 13.32 -22.75
CA GLU A 456 -18.23 12.35 -23.67
C GLU A 456 -19.75 12.31 -23.64
N GLU A 457 -20.33 12.03 -24.80
CA GLU A 457 -21.75 11.74 -24.88
C GLU A 457 -22.07 10.45 -24.08
N MET A 458 -23.30 10.35 -23.57
CA MET A 458 -23.73 9.20 -22.77
C MET A 458 -23.50 7.85 -23.48
N GLN A 459 -23.62 7.83 -24.82
CA GLN A 459 -23.35 6.64 -25.62
C GLN A 459 -21.87 6.23 -25.59
N ASP A 460 -20.96 7.19 -25.65
CA ASP A 460 -19.52 6.95 -25.60
C ASP A 460 -19.11 6.47 -24.21
N SER A 461 -19.60 7.10 -23.14
CA SER A 461 -19.39 6.64 -21.77
C SER A 461 -19.85 5.18 -21.56
N THR A 462 -21.03 4.83 -22.09
CA THR A 462 -21.55 3.46 -22.03
C THR A 462 -20.64 2.48 -22.78
N LYS A 463 -20.13 2.89 -23.94
CA LYS A 463 -19.21 2.09 -24.76
C LYS A 463 -17.85 1.93 -24.08
N THR A 464 -17.32 2.97 -23.46
CA THR A 464 -16.09 2.95 -22.64
C THR A 464 -16.21 1.95 -21.51
N LYS A 465 -17.27 2.03 -20.69
CA LYS A 465 -17.54 1.06 -19.62
C LYS A 465 -17.67 -0.35 -20.17
N SER A 466 -18.38 -0.55 -21.30
CA SER A 466 -18.52 -1.87 -21.93
C SER A 466 -17.19 -2.44 -22.44
N GLN A 467 -16.32 -1.63 -23.03
CA GLN A 467 -14.99 -2.06 -23.48
C GLN A 467 -14.12 -2.46 -22.28
N PHE A 468 -14.14 -1.65 -21.22
CA PHE A 468 -13.46 -1.97 -19.97
C PHE A 468 -13.98 -3.27 -19.33
N THR A 469 -15.30 -3.47 -19.26
CA THR A 469 -15.90 -4.71 -18.72
C THR A 469 -15.44 -5.94 -19.51
N SER A 470 -15.34 -5.84 -20.84
CA SER A 470 -14.82 -6.94 -21.68
C SER A 470 -13.35 -7.24 -21.39
N PHE A 471 -12.52 -6.21 -21.25
CA PHE A 471 -11.13 -6.33 -20.83
C PHE A 471 -11.01 -6.97 -19.44
N PHE A 472 -11.73 -6.44 -18.46
CA PHE A 472 -11.70 -6.89 -17.08
C PHE A 472 -12.16 -8.35 -16.97
N ARG A 473 -13.17 -8.76 -17.73
CA ARG A 473 -13.62 -10.16 -17.77
C ARG A 473 -12.54 -11.13 -18.26
N LYS A 474 -11.77 -10.75 -19.29
CA LYS A 474 -10.60 -11.50 -19.77
C LYS A 474 -9.48 -11.52 -18.73
N PHE A 475 -9.27 -10.42 -18.02
CA PHE A 475 -8.31 -10.36 -16.92
C PHE A 475 -8.69 -11.33 -15.80
N LEU A 476 -9.95 -11.35 -15.34
CA LEU A 476 -10.44 -12.28 -14.32
C LEU A 476 -10.21 -13.75 -14.74
N GLU A 477 -10.43 -14.07 -16.02
CA GLU A 477 -10.15 -15.38 -16.61
C GLU A 477 -8.66 -15.77 -16.54
N PHE A 478 -7.80 -14.85 -17.00
CA PHE A 478 -6.35 -15.01 -16.92
C PHE A 478 -5.90 -15.21 -15.47
N ARG A 479 -6.40 -14.37 -14.56
CA ARG A 479 -6.00 -14.36 -13.15
C ARG A 479 -6.43 -15.64 -12.45
N ARG A 480 -7.65 -16.11 -12.70
CA ARG A 480 -8.15 -17.42 -12.23
C ARG A 480 -7.23 -18.56 -12.66
N SER A 481 -6.76 -18.55 -13.90
CA SER A 481 -5.90 -19.62 -14.42
C SER A 481 -4.53 -19.68 -13.72
N LYS A 482 -4.02 -18.54 -13.25
CA LYS A 482 -2.76 -18.48 -12.49
C LYS A 482 -2.94 -18.98 -11.05
N ILE A 483 -3.96 -18.53 -10.34
CA ILE A 483 -4.11 -18.81 -8.90
C ILE A 483 -4.65 -20.21 -8.56
N ILE A 484 -5.16 -20.97 -9.54
CA ILE A 484 -5.61 -22.37 -9.33
C ILE A 484 -4.44 -23.32 -8.99
N ARG A 485 -3.20 -22.94 -9.29
CA ARG A 485 -2.00 -23.72 -8.99
C ARG A 485 -1.06 -22.91 -8.11
N PRO A 486 -1.46 -22.60 -6.86
CA PRO A 486 -0.65 -21.77 -5.98
C PRO A 486 0.67 -22.46 -5.65
N THR A 487 1.71 -21.67 -5.43
CA THR A 487 3.06 -22.15 -5.13
C THR A 487 3.34 -22.33 -3.64
N SER A 488 2.43 -21.90 -2.76
CA SER A 488 2.63 -21.90 -1.30
C SER A 488 1.59 -22.73 -0.55
N ASP A 489 2.05 -23.49 0.44
CA ASP A 489 1.21 -24.18 1.43
C ASP A 489 0.94 -23.35 2.71
N SER A 490 1.22 -22.04 2.70
CA SER A 490 0.96 -21.16 3.85
C SER A 490 -0.55 -20.94 4.02
N LYS A 491 -1.01 -20.79 5.28
CA LYS A 491 -2.42 -20.49 5.55
C LYS A 491 -2.77 -19.07 5.11
N VAL A 492 -1.90 -18.09 5.34
CA VAL A 492 -2.11 -16.70 4.86
C VAL A 492 -2.24 -16.70 3.34
N ALA A 493 -1.33 -17.37 2.65
CA ALA A 493 -1.40 -17.51 1.20
C ALA A 493 -2.71 -18.20 0.77
N SER A 494 -3.09 -19.30 1.44
CA SER A 494 -4.34 -20.02 1.15
C SER A 494 -5.60 -19.16 1.29
N ILE A 495 -5.70 -18.36 2.36
CA ILE A 495 -6.81 -17.42 2.58
C ILE A 495 -6.81 -16.37 1.46
N LEU A 496 -5.64 -15.84 1.11
CA LEU A 496 -5.48 -14.81 0.09
C LEU A 496 -5.95 -15.33 -1.28
N TYR A 497 -5.51 -16.53 -1.68
CA TYR A 497 -5.96 -17.18 -2.92
C TYR A 497 -7.47 -17.45 -2.91
N GLN A 498 -8.01 -17.92 -1.78
CA GLN A 498 -9.44 -18.20 -1.64
C GLN A 498 -10.27 -16.93 -1.78
N GLN A 499 -9.85 -15.83 -1.16
CA GLN A 499 -10.53 -14.54 -1.22
C GLN A 499 -10.52 -13.97 -2.64
N GLU A 500 -9.38 -14.01 -3.34
CA GLU A 500 -9.32 -13.56 -4.73
C GLU A 500 -10.15 -14.47 -5.66
N LEU A 501 -10.15 -15.79 -5.43
CA LEU A 501 -11.00 -16.72 -6.19
C LEU A 501 -12.50 -16.45 -5.99
N GLU A 502 -12.93 -16.10 -4.77
CA GLU A 502 -14.31 -15.67 -4.48
C GLU A 502 -14.66 -14.40 -5.26
N ILE A 503 -13.80 -13.38 -5.19
CA ILE A 503 -13.95 -12.11 -5.90
C ILE A 503 -14.08 -12.35 -7.40
N ILE A 504 -13.16 -13.13 -7.97
CA ILE A 504 -13.14 -13.46 -9.40
C ILE A 504 -14.42 -14.19 -9.80
N ALA A 505 -14.87 -15.17 -9.00
CA ALA A 505 -16.07 -15.95 -9.31
C ALA A 505 -17.34 -15.08 -9.26
N ASP A 506 -17.46 -14.21 -8.26
CA ASP A 506 -18.60 -13.30 -8.10
C ASP A 506 -18.66 -12.28 -9.25
N LEU A 507 -17.56 -11.56 -9.50
CA LEU A 507 -17.50 -10.55 -10.55
C LEU A 507 -17.68 -11.16 -11.94
N ALA A 508 -17.04 -12.30 -12.24
CA ALA A 508 -17.21 -12.97 -13.53
C ALA A 508 -18.67 -13.39 -13.75
N LYS A 509 -19.33 -13.96 -12.73
CA LYS A 509 -20.75 -14.33 -12.79
C LYS A 509 -21.64 -13.12 -12.99
N ALA A 510 -21.36 -12.00 -12.32
CA ALA A 510 -22.12 -10.78 -12.47
C ALA A 510 -22.00 -10.19 -13.89
N ILE A 511 -20.79 -10.17 -14.44
CA ILE A 511 -20.53 -9.75 -15.83
C ILE A 511 -21.27 -10.67 -16.81
N ASP A 512 -21.10 -11.99 -16.68
CA ASP A 512 -21.68 -12.98 -17.59
C ASP A 512 -23.22 -12.99 -17.56
N SER A 513 -23.82 -12.57 -16.44
CA SER A 513 -25.27 -12.41 -16.29
C SER A 513 -25.78 -11.01 -16.62
N SER A 514 -24.91 -10.08 -17.06
CA SER A 514 -25.24 -8.66 -17.27
C SER A 514 -25.92 -8.01 -16.06
N SER A 515 -25.50 -8.42 -14.86
CA SER A 515 -25.93 -7.81 -13.60
C SER A 515 -25.17 -6.50 -13.36
N THR A 516 -25.67 -5.64 -12.46
CA THR A 516 -24.94 -4.47 -11.99
C THR A 516 -23.58 -4.86 -11.42
N ILE A 517 -22.51 -4.20 -11.88
CA ILE A 517 -21.13 -4.43 -11.42
C ILE A 517 -20.44 -3.15 -10.95
N PHE A 518 -20.88 -1.99 -11.41
CA PHE A 518 -20.35 -0.70 -11.00
C PHE A 518 -21.05 -0.26 -9.71
N PHE A 519 -20.29 0.26 -8.75
CA PHE A 519 -20.84 0.67 -7.47
C PHE A 519 -21.70 1.93 -7.59
N SER A 520 -21.34 2.86 -8.48
CA SER A 520 -22.10 4.08 -8.77
C SER A 520 -23.56 3.80 -9.18
N ASP A 521 -23.82 2.68 -9.86
CA ASP A 521 -25.16 2.26 -10.27
C ASP A 521 -26.09 1.93 -9.09
N LEU A 522 -25.53 1.69 -7.89
CA LEU A 522 -26.33 1.43 -6.69
C LEU A 522 -26.95 2.69 -6.10
N ASN A 523 -26.46 3.88 -6.48
CA ASN A 523 -26.85 5.18 -5.92
C ASN A 523 -26.70 5.23 -4.39
N VAL A 524 -25.62 4.64 -3.88
CA VAL A 524 -25.25 4.65 -2.46
C VAL A 524 -23.93 5.40 -2.30
N THR A 525 -23.79 6.12 -1.20
CA THR A 525 -22.53 6.78 -0.81
C THR A 525 -21.86 5.94 0.27
N LEU A 526 -20.56 5.69 0.12
CA LEU A 526 -19.77 5.03 1.15
C LEU A 526 -19.44 6.03 2.26
N ASP A 527 -19.60 5.61 3.52
CA ASP A 527 -19.27 6.44 4.69
C ASP A 527 -17.77 6.69 4.82
N THR A 528 -16.97 5.70 4.43
CA THR A 528 -15.50 5.72 4.48
C THR A 528 -14.94 4.87 3.34
N GLU A 529 -13.92 5.37 2.65
CA GLU A 529 -13.17 4.66 1.62
C GLU A 529 -11.68 4.60 1.98
N PRO A 530 -10.92 3.58 1.52
CA PRO A 530 -9.48 3.56 1.69
C PRO A 530 -8.86 4.81 1.07
N GLU A 531 -8.03 5.53 1.84
CA GLU A 531 -7.53 6.84 1.41
C GLU A 531 -6.65 6.81 0.16
N ARG A 532 -5.97 5.67 -0.10
CA ARG A 532 -5.04 5.54 -1.22
C ARG A 532 -5.03 4.14 -1.78
N LEU A 533 -4.93 4.07 -3.11
CA LEU A 533 -4.54 2.85 -3.80
C LEU A 533 -3.10 2.48 -3.46
N PRO A 534 -2.73 1.18 -3.54
CA PRO A 534 -1.36 0.75 -3.33
C PRO A 534 -0.39 1.56 -4.20
N PRO A 535 0.74 2.05 -3.63
CA PRO A 535 1.70 2.83 -4.39
C PRO A 535 2.31 1.98 -5.50
N LEU A 536 2.80 2.57 -6.57
CA LEU A 536 3.44 1.82 -7.65
C LEU A 536 4.88 1.44 -7.35
N ARG A 537 5.50 0.64 -8.22
CA ARG A 537 6.92 0.33 -8.15
C ARG A 537 7.75 1.39 -8.89
N PHE A 538 8.74 1.95 -8.20
CA PHE A 538 9.64 3.00 -8.68
C PHE A 538 11.12 2.61 -8.49
N LEU A 539 11.53 1.41 -8.92
CA LEU A 539 12.93 0.96 -8.75
C LEU A 539 13.57 0.79 -10.13
N ASP A 540 14.43 1.75 -10.48
CA ASP A 540 15.17 1.90 -11.75
C ASP A 540 16.11 0.72 -12.12
N ASP A 541 16.04 -0.41 -11.41
CA ASP A 541 17.05 -1.47 -11.43
C ASP A 541 16.58 -2.79 -12.06
N TYR A 542 15.33 -2.89 -12.51
CA TYR A 542 14.81 -4.13 -13.09
C TYR A 542 14.59 -4.02 -14.59
N ILE A 543 15.18 -4.92 -15.38
CA ILE A 543 14.82 -5.09 -16.79
C ILE A 543 13.65 -6.07 -16.85
N GLU A 544 12.50 -5.64 -17.38
CA GLU A 544 11.47 -6.61 -17.78
C GLU A 544 12.01 -7.36 -18.99
N ILE A 545 12.52 -8.58 -18.79
CA ILE A 545 13.05 -9.41 -19.88
C ILE A 545 11.90 -9.69 -20.87
N SER A 546 11.83 -8.93 -21.96
CA SER A 546 11.04 -9.28 -23.13
C SER A 546 11.79 -10.37 -23.88
N ALA A 547 11.20 -11.56 -23.99
CA ALA A 547 11.65 -12.58 -24.92
C ALA A 547 11.24 -12.21 -26.36
N ASP A 548 11.67 -11.04 -26.84
CA ASP A 548 11.49 -10.64 -28.24
C ASP A 548 12.82 -10.36 -28.92
N LYS A 549 12.90 -10.90 -30.14
CA LYS A 549 14.08 -10.90 -31.01
C LYS A 549 14.50 -9.46 -31.28
N GLN A 550 15.81 -9.23 -31.32
CA GLN A 550 16.38 -8.05 -31.95
C GLN A 550 15.87 -7.98 -33.40
N GLU A 551 14.80 -7.23 -33.63
CA GLU A 551 14.52 -6.73 -34.97
C GLU A 551 15.59 -5.67 -35.27
N PRO A 552 16.25 -5.74 -36.44
CA PRO A 552 17.19 -4.71 -36.85
C PRO A 552 16.45 -3.38 -36.96
N SER A 553 16.81 -2.42 -36.11
CA SER A 553 16.19 -1.09 -36.14
C SER A 553 16.60 -0.34 -37.41
N PRO A 554 15.69 0.45 -38.02
CA PRO A 554 16.03 1.31 -39.14
C PRO A 554 17.12 2.32 -38.74
N ILE A 555 18.04 2.53 -39.67
CA ILE A 555 19.06 3.58 -39.63
C ILE A 555 18.36 4.93 -39.42
N CYS A 556 18.94 5.77 -38.55
CA CYS A 556 18.48 7.11 -38.18
C CYS A 556 17.87 7.86 -39.39
N GLU A 557 16.55 8.07 -39.34
CA GLU A 557 15.83 8.87 -40.34
C GLU A 557 16.15 10.36 -40.09
N ASP A 558 16.42 11.09 -41.16
CA ASP A 558 16.67 12.54 -41.10
C ASP A 558 15.50 13.26 -40.42
N LEU A 559 15.81 14.11 -39.43
CA LEU A 559 14.86 14.92 -38.64
C LEU A 559 13.89 15.73 -39.52
N SER A 560 14.28 16.04 -40.77
CA SER A 560 13.44 16.75 -41.73
C SER A 560 12.18 15.96 -42.16
N TYR A 561 12.18 14.63 -42.03
CA TYR A 561 11.04 13.78 -42.36
C TYR A 561 10.02 13.66 -41.21
N TYR A 562 10.40 14.03 -39.99
CA TYR A 562 9.48 14.00 -38.85
C TYR A 562 8.58 15.23 -38.81
N THR A 563 7.27 14.98 -38.88
CA THR A 563 6.24 16.02 -38.94
C THR A 563 5.38 15.98 -37.67
N PRO A 564 5.59 16.91 -36.71
CA PRO A 564 4.82 16.97 -35.46
C PRO A 564 3.31 17.00 -35.63
N SER A 565 2.82 17.59 -36.73
CA SER A 565 1.38 17.67 -37.04
C SER A 565 0.71 16.31 -37.31
N ARG A 566 1.47 15.22 -37.36
CA ARG A 566 0.90 13.85 -37.35
C ARG A 566 0.43 13.43 -35.96
N PHE A 567 0.97 14.06 -34.92
CA PHE A 567 0.78 13.70 -33.53
C PHE A 567 0.19 14.82 -32.67
N THR A 568 0.28 16.09 -33.08
CA THR A 568 -0.33 17.20 -32.35
C THR A 568 -0.70 18.39 -33.24
N ASP A 569 -1.85 18.98 -32.98
CA ASP A 569 -2.27 20.27 -33.55
C ASP A 569 -1.78 21.47 -32.70
N PHE A 570 -1.14 21.21 -31.56
CA PHE A 570 -0.82 22.20 -30.52
C PHE A 570 0.69 22.30 -30.25
N PHE A 571 1.52 21.95 -31.24
CA PHE A 571 2.97 21.84 -31.07
C PHE A 571 3.63 23.05 -30.37
N GLN A 572 3.24 24.29 -30.70
CA GLN A 572 3.82 25.49 -30.07
C GLN A 572 3.44 25.65 -28.59
N GLU A 573 2.21 25.27 -28.23
CA GLU A 573 1.77 25.27 -26.83
C GLU A 573 2.52 24.18 -26.04
N GLU A 574 2.68 23.00 -26.61
CA GLU A 574 3.38 21.87 -25.98
C GLU A 574 4.88 22.16 -25.78
N VAL A 575 5.55 22.83 -26.74
CA VAL A 575 6.92 23.33 -26.57
C VAL A 575 7.00 24.24 -25.34
N SER A 576 6.03 25.14 -25.18
CA SER A 576 5.99 26.07 -24.05
C SER A 576 5.70 25.33 -22.73
N GLN A 577 4.77 24.38 -22.75
CA GLN A 577 4.34 23.59 -21.60
C GLN A 577 5.50 22.75 -21.03
N TYR A 578 6.28 22.11 -21.90
CA TYR A 578 7.36 21.22 -21.48
C TYR A 578 8.74 21.88 -21.49
N ALA A 579 8.82 23.20 -21.69
CA ALA A 579 10.09 23.91 -21.89
C ALA A 579 11.10 23.65 -20.77
N ALA A 580 10.63 23.64 -19.51
CA ALA A 580 11.48 23.44 -18.33
C ALA A 580 12.21 22.10 -18.32
N PHE A 581 11.66 21.04 -18.93
CA PHE A 581 12.32 19.73 -19.01
C PHE A 581 13.53 19.75 -19.97
N PHE A 582 13.50 20.64 -20.96
CA PHE A 582 14.50 20.70 -22.03
C PHE A 582 15.49 21.85 -21.86
N GLN A 583 15.38 22.66 -20.81
CA GLN A 583 16.39 23.68 -20.52
C GLN A 583 17.66 22.98 -20.05
N ASP A 584 18.78 23.23 -20.74
CA ASP A 584 20.09 22.77 -20.29
C ASP A 584 20.47 23.54 -19.00
N ASP A 585 20.89 22.82 -17.96
CA ASP A 585 21.50 23.38 -16.74
C ASP A 585 22.95 23.83 -16.97
#